data_AF-A0A6I3B8R9-F1
#
_entry.id   AF-A0A6I3B8R9-F1
#
_cell.length_a   1.000
_cell.length_b   1.000
_cell.length_c   1.000
_cell.angle_alpha   90.00
_cell.angle_beta   90.00
_cell.angle_gamma   90.00
#
_symmetry.space_group_name_H-M   'P 1'
#
loop_
_entity.id
_entity.type
_entity.pdbx_description
1 polymer ?
#
loop_
_entity_poly.entity_id
_entity_poly.type
_entity_poly.pdbx_seq_one_letter_code
_entity_poly.pdbx_strand_id
1 'polypeptide(L)'
;MSAPVDTPSPRAWWVVAPLAAIWAAALGWAIFALPVLAAWVASVQSTAGWVQVLRTSGLVWVVGHDVPVQVESATYSLLPWGLLVIPVYLLIHAGRWAGRAARVDSVRDWLLVAGGGAVIYTLIVSVVSFLARVPGARTSTKYALLAALAISVLSLTWGVLRGSSMRAVIIDAIPSDIRVVIRGAVIGIATMIAIGAALVSLSLILHFGEVIRIQQFLDP
;
A
#
# COMPACT_ATOMS: atom_id res chain seq x y z
N MET A 1 -50.38 13.74 11.62
CA MET A 1 -49.27 14.26 10.80
C MET A 1 -48.07 13.36 11.07
N SER A 2 -47.96 12.27 10.31
CA SER A 2 -46.87 11.28 10.43
C SER A 2 -45.61 11.84 9.78
N ALA A 3 -44.47 11.73 10.47
CA ALA A 3 -43.18 12.12 9.93
C ALA A 3 -42.87 11.32 8.64
N PRO A 4 -42.18 11.91 7.65
CA PRO A 4 -41.72 11.16 6.49
C PRO A 4 -40.82 10.01 6.96
N VAL A 5 -41.13 8.79 6.51
CA VAL A 5 -40.25 7.64 6.66
C VAL A 5 -39.01 7.94 5.83
N ASP A 6 -37.88 8.18 6.50
CA ASP A 6 -36.57 8.22 5.84
C ASP A 6 -36.38 6.88 5.13
N THR A 7 -36.54 6.87 3.81
CA THR A 7 -36.15 5.72 3.00
C THR A 7 -34.64 5.60 3.12
N PRO A 8 -34.10 4.45 3.57
CA PRO A 8 -32.65 4.30 3.70
C PRO A 8 -31.99 4.63 2.37
N SER A 9 -31.10 5.63 2.37
CA SER A 9 -30.32 5.98 1.18
C SER A 9 -29.62 4.72 0.65
N PRO A 10 -29.65 4.42 -0.67
CA PRO A 10 -29.03 3.22 -1.21
C PRO A 10 -27.57 3.10 -0.75
N ARG A 11 -27.22 1.96 -0.15
CA ARG A 11 -25.86 1.62 0.28
C ARG A 11 -24.97 1.54 -0.96
N ALA A 12 -24.33 2.64 -1.34
CA ALA A 12 -23.58 2.76 -2.58
C ALA A 12 -22.19 2.12 -2.49
N TRP A 13 -22.11 0.86 -2.05
CA TRP A 13 -20.86 0.10 -1.97
C TRP A 13 -20.13 0.09 -3.32
N TRP A 14 -20.88 0.07 -4.42
CA TRP A 14 -20.39 0.10 -5.79
C TRP A 14 -19.70 1.42 -6.17
N VAL A 15 -19.89 2.51 -5.43
CA VAL A 15 -19.11 3.76 -5.56
C VAL A 15 -17.98 3.78 -4.54
N VAL A 16 -18.30 3.46 -3.28
CA VAL A 16 -17.39 3.63 -2.15
C VAL A 16 -16.17 2.71 -2.28
N ALA A 17 -16.36 1.45 -2.69
CA ALA A 17 -15.27 0.49 -2.81
C ALA A 17 -14.27 0.85 -3.93
N PRO A 18 -14.68 1.18 -5.17
CA PRO A 18 -13.77 1.72 -6.17
C PRO A 18 -13.07 2.98 -5.72
N LEU A 19 -13.80 3.93 -5.12
CA LEU A 19 -13.24 5.21 -4.72
C LEU A 19 -12.16 5.04 -3.66
N ALA A 20 -12.36 4.15 -2.68
CA ALA A 20 -11.37 3.81 -1.68
C ALA A 20 -10.10 3.18 -2.31
N ALA A 21 -10.27 2.25 -3.25
CA ALA A 21 -9.17 1.60 -3.95
C ALA A 21 -8.37 2.59 -4.82
N ILE A 22 -9.07 3.42 -5.60
CA ILE A 22 -8.46 4.45 -6.45
C ILE A 22 -7.70 5.46 -5.60
N TRP A 23 -8.30 5.94 -4.50
CA TRP A 23 -7.65 6.87 -3.59
C TRP A 23 -6.37 6.28 -3.00
N ALA A 24 -6.42 5.04 -2.50
CA ALA A 24 -5.24 4.36 -1.93
C ALA A 24 -4.15 4.15 -2.99
N ALA A 25 -4.53 3.76 -4.21
CA ALA A 25 -3.59 3.57 -5.30
C ALA A 25 -2.94 4.89 -5.75
N ALA A 26 -3.72 5.95 -5.91
CA ALA A 26 -3.21 7.26 -6.31
C ALA A 26 -2.22 7.83 -5.30
N LEU A 27 -2.57 7.80 -4.01
CA LEU A 27 -1.70 8.30 -2.95
C LEU A 27 -0.47 7.40 -2.76
N GLY A 28 -0.66 6.08 -2.84
CA GLY A 28 0.44 5.12 -2.79
C GLY A 28 1.43 5.38 -3.91
N TRP A 29 0.99 5.42 -5.17
CA TRP A 29 1.84 5.70 -6.30
C TRP A 29 2.55 7.06 -6.17
N ALA A 30 1.86 8.11 -5.74
CA ALA A 30 2.46 9.42 -5.55
C ALA A 30 3.63 9.40 -4.55
N ILE A 31 3.49 8.70 -3.42
CA ILE A 31 4.55 8.58 -2.42
C ILE A 31 5.81 7.94 -3.01
N PHE A 32 5.68 6.90 -3.84
CA PHE A 32 6.83 6.28 -4.50
C PHE A 32 7.34 7.06 -5.71
N ALA A 33 6.47 7.82 -6.39
CA ALA A 33 6.84 8.64 -7.53
C ALA A 33 7.67 9.86 -7.16
N LEU A 34 7.42 10.48 -6.00
CA LEU A 34 8.11 11.70 -5.58
C LEU A 34 9.64 11.52 -5.46
N PRO A 35 10.19 10.49 -4.78
CA PRO A 35 11.64 10.27 -4.75
C PRO A 35 12.23 10.01 -6.14
N VAL A 36 11.52 9.25 -6.99
CA VAL A 36 11.97 8.95 -8.36
C VAL A 36 12.03 10.22 -9.20
N LEU A 37 11.02 11.08 -9.09
CA LEU A 37 10.97 12.38 -9.77
C LEU A 37 12.07 13.31 -9.24
N ALA A 38 12.27 13.38 -7.93
CA ALA A 38 13.33 14.19 -7.34
C ALA A 38 14.73 13.75 -7.81
N ALA A 39 14.98 12.45 -7.84
CA ALA A 39 16.23 11.89 -8.36
C ALA A 39 16.42 12.18 -9.85
N TRP A 40 15.35 12.10 -10.64
CA TRP A 40 15.38 12.43 -12.07
C TRP A 40 15.69 13.91 -12.33
N VAL A 41 15.04 14.83 -11.60
CA VAL A 41 15.28 16.28 -11.71
C VAL A 41 16.70 16.65 -11.26
N ALA A 42 17.22 15.97 -10.24
CA ALA A 42 18.58 16.21 -9.74
C ALA A 42 19.69 15.60 -10.62
N SER A 43 19.34 14.67 -11.52
CA SER A 43 20.32 13.96 -12.35
C SER A 43 20.76 14.79 -13.55
N VAL A 44 22.00 15.27 -13.49
CA VAL A 44 22.63 16.05 -14.57
C VAL A 44 22.87 15.21 -15.84
N GLN A 45 22.99 13.90 -15.69
CA GLN A 45 23.35 12.96 -16.78
C GLN A 45 22.15 12.17 -17.32
N SER A 46 20.95 12.39 -16.77
CA SER A 46 19.77 11.63 -17.18
C SER A 46 19.30 12.03 -18.58
N THR A 47 19.28 11.07 -19.50
CA THR A 47 18.63 11.18 -20.82
C THR A 47 17.18 10.66 -20.82
N ALA A 48 16.67 10.24 -19.65
CA ALA A 48 15.35 9.63 -19.53
C ALA A 48 14.24 10.67 -19.75
N GLY A 49 13.27 10.36 -20.63
CA GLY A 49 12.08 11.18 -20.84
C GLY A 49 10.99 10.93 -19.78
N TRP A 50 9.99 11.83 -19.72
CA TRP A 50 8.91 11.80 -18.71
C TRP A 50 8.19 10.43 -18.61
N VAL A 51 7.92 9.79 -19.75
CA VAL A 51 7.26 8.46 -19.78
C VAL A 51 8.12 7.39 -19.09
N GLN A 52 9.43 7.43 -19.26
CA GLN A 52 10.33 6.49 -18.62
C GLN A 52 10.35 6.69 -17.10
N VAL A 53 10.32 7.94 -16.63
CA VAL A 53 10.24 8.27 -15.20
C VAL A 53 8.95 7.75 -14.58
N LEU A 54 7.81 7.94 -15.27
CA LEU A 54 6.51 7.40 -14.82
C LEU A 54 6.48 5.86 -14.79
N ARG A 55 7.14 5.20 -15.75
CA ARG A 55 7.27 3.74 -15.73
C ARG A 55 8.15 3.29 -14.57
N THR A 56 9.27 3.96 -14.32
CA THR A 56 10.15 3.65 -13.19
C THR A 56 9.45 3.85 -11.86
N SER A 57 8.68 4.94 -11.67
CA SER A 57 7.91 5.14 -10.44
C SER A 57 6.81 4.09 -10.28
N GLY A 58 6.12 3.72 -11.36
CA GLY A 58 5.17 2.61 -11.36
C GLY A 58 5.81 1.27 -10.97
N LEU A 59 7.01 0.99 -11.48
CA LEU A 59 7.77 -0.20 -11.12
C LEU A 59 8.10 -0.18 -9.63
N VAL A 60 8.68 0.91 -9.12
CA VAL A 60 9.02 1.08 -7.69
C VAL A 60 7.79 0.91 -6.79
N TRP A 61 6.62 1.43 -7.20
CA TRP A 61 5.37 1.24 -6.45
C TRP A 61 4.89 -0.21 -6.42
N VAL A 62 4.94 -0.91 -7.56
CA VAL A 62 4.60 -2.35 -7.64
C VAL A 62 5.54 -3.18 -6.78
N VAL A 63 6.82 -2.83 -6.81
CA VAL A 63 7.87 -3.44 -5.99
C VAL A 63 7.63 -3.23 -4.50
N GLY A 64 7.03 -2.10 -4.10
CA GLY A 64 6.54 -1.85 -2.74
C GLY A 64 5.47 -2.83 -2.25
N HIS A 65 4.92 -3.70 -3.11
CA HIS A 65 4.02 -4.78 -2.73
C HIS A 65 4.75 -6.12 -2.53
N ASP A 66 6.06 -6.10 -2.30
CA ASP A 66 6.92 -7.29 -2.16
C ASP A 66 6.96 -8.16 -3.44
N VAL A 67 6.88 -7.50 -4.60
CA VAL A 67 6.96 -8.18 -5.89
C VAL A 67 8.44 -8.32 -6.26
N PRO A 68 8.97 -9.55 -6.41
CA PRO A 68 10.38 -9.74 -6.75
C PRO A 68 10.72 -9.08 -8.09
N VAL A 69 11.86 -8.39 -8.13
CA VAL A 69 12.41 -7.83 -9.36
C VAL A 69 13.50 -8.75 -9.87
N GLN A 70 13.36 -9.16 -11.13
CA GLN A 70 14.45 -9.79 -11.86
C GLN A 70 15.24 -8.71 -12.57
N VAL A 71 16.52 -8.59 -12.21
CA VAL A 71 17.50 -7.78 -12.93
C VAL A 71 18.53 -8.76 -13.48
N GLU A 72 18.57 -8.86 -14.81
CA GLU A 72 19.39 -9.86 -15.52
C GLU A 72 19.13 -11.31 -15.10
N SER A 73 20.08 -11.96 -14.40
CA SER A 73 19.98 -13.34 -13.91
C SER A 73 19.73 -13.45 -12.40
N ALA A 74 19.76 -12.33 -11.68
CA ALA A 74 19.55 -12.29 -10.24
C ALA A 74 18.09 -11.90 -9.91
N THR A 75 17.47 -12.68 -9.02
CA THR A 75 16.15 -12.34 -8.45
C THR A 75 16.36 -11.64 -7.13
N TYR A 76 16.03 -10.35 -7.07
CA TYR A 76 16.05 -9.59 -5.84
C TYR A 76 14.65 -9.63 -5.20
N SER A 77 14.53 -10.45 -4.16
CA SER A 77 13.31 -10.62 -3.36
C SER A 77 13.42 -9.98 -1.96
N LEU A 78 14.50 -9.22 -1.70
CA LEU A 78 14.84 -8.68 -0.39
C LEU A 78 14.52 -7.19 -0.30
N LEU A 79 13.35 -6.77 -0.76
CA LEU A 79 12.95 -5.41 -0.43
C LEU A 79 12.60 -5.31 1.04
N PRO A 80 12.98 -4.22 1.70
CA PRO A 80 12.62 -4.02 3.10
C PRO A 80 11.10 -4.07 3.19
N TRP A 81 10.57 -4.99 3.99
CA TRP A 81 9.14 -5.07 4.32
C TRP A 81 8.60 -3.72 4.84
N GLY A 82 9.49 -2.81 5.23
CA GLY A 82 9.19 -1.41 5.50
C GLY A 82 8.46 -0.67 4.36
N LEU A 83 8.74 -0.97 3.08
CA LEU A 83 8.02 -0.35 1.97
C LEU A 83 6.58 -0.85 1.85
N LEU A 84 6.33 -2.10 2.20
CA LEU A 84 5.00 -2.73 2.21
C LEU A 84 4.07 -2.14 3.28
N VAL A 85 4.64 -1.49 4.31
CA VAL A 85 3.86 -0.76 5.32
C VAL A 85 3.02 0.34 4.68
N ILE A 86 3.53 1.02 3.65
CA ILE A 86 2.85 2.15 3.00
C ILE A 86 1.52 1.70 2.34
N PRO A 87 1.50 0.75 1.38
CA PRO A 87 0.25 0.31 0.77
C PRO A 87 -0.69 -0.33 1.79
N VAL A 88 -0.19 -1.13 2.74
CA VAL A 88 -1.02 -1.70 3.82
C VAL A 88 -1.70 -0.61 4.64
N TYR A 89 -0.94 0.39 5.08
CA TYR A 89 -1.46 1.48 5.89
C TYR A 89 -2.54 2.28 5.14
N LEU A 90 -2.28 2.64 3.88
CA LEU A 90 -3.23 3.36 3.04
C LEU A 90 -4.51 2.57 2.80
N LEU A 91 -4.40 1.26 2.52
CA LEU A 91 -5.55 0.38 2.33
C LEU A 91 -6.38 0.21 3.59
N ILE A 92 -5.75 0.09 4.77
CA ILE A 92 -6.47 0.06 6.05
C ILE A 92 -7.22 1.38 6.28
N HIS A 93 -6.61 2.53 5.96
CA HIS A 93 -7.25 3.84 6.10
C HIS A 93 -8.40 4.04 5.13
N ALA A 94 -8.19 3.67 3.86
CA ALA A 94 -9.22 3.69 2.83
C ALA A 94 -10.37 2.76 3.18
N GLY A 95 -10.08 1.53 3.63
CA GLY A 95 -11.09 0.57 4.10
C GLY A 95 -11.86 1.11 5.31
N ARG A 96 -11.19 1.73 6.29
CA ARG A 96 -11.85 2.36 7.46
C ARG A 96 -12.81 3.45 7.05
N TRP A 97 -12.40 4.31 6.12
CA TRP A 97 -13.28 5.33 5.56
C TRP A 97 -14.44 4.70 4.80
N ALA A 98 -14.17 3.69 3.95
CA ALA A 98 -15.17 2.99 3.17
C ALA A 98 -16.23 2.30 4.03
N GLY A 99 -15.83 1.64 5.12
CA GLY A 99 -16.74 0.99 6.07
C GLY A 99 -17.71 1.99 6.73
N ARG A 100 -17.21 3.20 7.05
CA ARG A 100 -18.06 4.29 7.57
C ARG A 100 -18.98 4.87 6.49
N ALA A 101 -18.41 5.18 5.32
CA ALA A 101 -19.13 5.83 4.22
C ALA A 101 -20.24 4.94 3.64
N ALA A 102 -19.99 3.63 3.50
CA ALA A 102 -20.98 2.66 3.04
C ALA A 102 -21.95 2.19 4.14
N ARG A 103 -21.79 2.66 5.38
CA ARG A 103 -22.58 2.27 6.57
C ARG A 103 -22.67 0.74 6.71
N VAL A 104 -21.53 0.07 6.66
CA VAL A 104 -21.44 -1.40 6.75
C VAL A 104 -21.96 -1.86 8.11
N ASP A 105 -23.05 -2.62 8.10
CA ASP A 105 -23.69 -3.20 9.29
C ASP A 105 -23.92 -4.73 9.18
N SER A 106 -23.74 -5.31 7.99
CA SER A 106 -23.91 -6.73 7.71
C SER A 106 -22.63 -7.37 7.18
N VAL A 107 -22.50 -8.69 7.38
CA VAL A 107 -21.39 -9.48 6.81
C VAL A 107 -21.36 -9.36 5.28
N ARG A 108 -22.54 -9.31 4.64
CA ARG A 108 -22.64 -9.16 3.19
C ARG A 108 -22.06 -7.83 2.72
N ASP A 109 -22.41 -6.72 3.35
CA ASP A 109 -21.88 -5.40 2.99
C ASP A 109 -20.38 -5.31 3.25
N TRP A 110 -19.91 -5.93 4.33
CA TRP A 110 -18.49 -6.04 4.63
C TRP A 110 -17.73 -6.78 3.53
N LEU A 111 -18.24 -7.93 3.08
CA LEU A 111 -17.65 -8.71 1.98
C LEU A 111 -17.71 -7.95 0.64
N LEU A 112 -18.82 -7.26 0.34
CA LEU A 112 -18.97 -6.48 -0.89
C LEU A 112 -18.01 -5.29 -0.95
N VAL A 113 -17.90 -4.52 0.14
CA VAL A 113 -17.01 -3.34 0.19
C VAL A 113 -15.54 -3.76 0.20
N ALA A 114 -15.16 -4.73 1.06
CA ALA A 114 -13.78 -5.19 1.14
C ALA A 114 -13.36 -5.94 -0.12
N GLY A 115 -14.19 -6.88 -0.59
CA GLY A 115 -13.94 -7.68 -1.79
C GLY A 115 -13.93 -6.83 -3.06
N GLY A 116 -14.92 -5.95 -3.24
CA GLY A 116 -14.97 -5.03 -4.38
C GLY A 116 -13.74 -4.11 -4.43
N GLY A 117 -13.35 -3.54 -3.28
CA GLY A 117 -12.15 -2.71 -3.19
C GLY A 117 -10.87 -3.50 -3.48
N ALA A 118 -10.76 -4.73 -2.99
CA ALA A 118 -9.59 -5.59 -3.21
C ALA A 118 -9.43 -5.98 -4.67
N VAL A 119 -10.53 -6.34 -5.35
CA VAL A 119 -10.53 -6.62 -6.79
C VAL A 119 -10.06 -5.41 -7.58
N ILE A 120 -10.62 -4.23 -7.30
CA ILE A 120 -10.28 -3.00 -8.04
C ILE A 120 -8.82 -2.60 -7.79
N TYR A 121 -8.36 -2.63 -6.54
CA TYR A 121 -6.97 -2.31 -6.22
C TYR A 121 -5.99 -3.28 -6.90
N THR A 122 -6.27 -4.58 -6.84
CA THR A 122 -5.45 -5.61 -7.50
C THR A 122 -5.39 -5.39 -9.01
N LEU A 123 -6.50 -5.02 -9.65
CA LEU A 123 -6.55 -4.68 -11.06
C LEU A 123 -5.65 -3.47 -11.37
N ILE A 124 -5.71 -2.40 -10.55
CA ILE A 124 -4.85 -1.22 -10.73
C ILE A 124 -3.38 -1.60 -10.63
N VAL A 125 -2.97 -2.33 -9.58
CA VAL A 125 -1.57 -2.77 -9.41
C VAL A 125 -1.12 -3.65 -10.59
N SER A 126 -1.98 -4.54 -11.07
CA SER A 126 -1.69 -5.41 -12.22
C SER A 126 -1.50 -4.61 -13.52
N VAL A 127 -2.37 -3.64 -13.78
CA VAL A 127 -2.27 -2.73 -14.94
C VAL A 127 -0.98 -1.92 -14.86
N VAL A 128 -0.66 -1.35 -13.69
CA VAL A 128 0.58 -0.59 -13.53
C VAL A 128 1.81 -1.49 -13.67
N SER A 129 1.81 -2.72 -13.13
CA SER A 129 2.88 -3.69 -13.35
C SER A 129 3.09 -4.03 -14.82
N PHE A 130 2.02 -4.09 -15.61
CA PHE A 130 2.10 -4.31 -17.04
C PHE A 130 2.68 -3.09 -17.78
N LEU A 131 2.21 -1.88 -17.46
CA LEU A 131 2.63 -0.64 -18.11
C LEU A 131 4.04 -0.20 -17.70
N ALA A 132 4.49 -0.57 -16.50
CA ALA A 132 5.78 -0.20 -15.91
C ALA A 132 6.94 -1.11 -16.33
N ARG A 133 6.76 -2.01 -17.30
CA ARG A 133 7.84 -2.88 -17.79
C ARG A 133 8.94 -2.03 -18.45
N VAL A 134 10.17 -2.16 -17.95
CA VAL A 134 11.36 -1.46 -18.45
C VAL A 134 12.37 -2.49 -18.99
N PRO A 135 13.13 -2.21 -20.07
CA PRO A 135 14.24 -3.05 -20.48
C PRO A 135 15.25 -3.23 -19.32
N GLY A 136 15.60 -4.48 -18.99
CA GLY A 136 16.56 -4.81 -17.92
C GLY A 136 15.97 -5.11 -16.53
N ALA A 137 14.70 -4.76 -16.26
CA ALA A 137 14.04 -5.08 -14.99
C ALA A 137 12.61 -5.59 -15.22
N ARG A 138 12.32 -6.83 -14.78
CA ARG A 138 10.99 -7.44 -14.94
C ARG A 138 10.45 -7.91 -13.60
N THR A 139 9.22 -7.52 -13.30
CA THR A 139 8.41 -8.12 -12.23
C THR A 139 7.53 -9.21 -12.83
N SER A 140 7.44 -10.36 -12.17
CA SER A 140 6.49 -11.39 -12.62
C SER A 140 5.05 -10.93 -12.34
N THR A 141 4.28 -10.70 -13.41
CA THR A 141 2.89 -10.22 -13.31
C THR A 141 2.00 -11.16 -12.49
N LYS A 142 2.29 -12.47 -12.47
CA LYS A 142 1.55 -13.44 -11.64
C LYS A 142 1.80 -13.21 -10.15
N TYR A 143 3.04 -12.98 -9.75
CA TYR A 143 3.37 -12.66 -8.36
C TYR A 143 2.82 -11.29 -7.96
N ALA A 144 2.90 -10.29 -8.84
CA ALA A 144 2.29 -8.98 -8.60
C ALA A 144 0.80 -9.07 -8.29
N LEU A 145 0.07 -9.87 -9.07
CA LEU A 145 -1.35 -10.10 -8.85
C LEU A 145 -1.63 -10.80 -7.52
N LEU A 146 -0.89 -11.87 -7.20
CA LEU A 146 -1.08 -12.61 -5.95
C LEU A 146 -0.72 -11.79 -4.71
N ALA A 147 0.40 -11.07 -4.74
CA ALA A 147 0.84 -10.22 -3.64
C ALA A 147 -0.14 -9.05 -3.43
N ALA A 148 -0.52 -8.34 -4.50
CA ALA A 148 -1.48 -7.25 -4.42
C ALA A 148 -2.87 -7.74 -3.93
N LEU A 149 -3.30 -8.92 -4.37
CA LEU A 149 -4.55 -9.54 -3.91
C LEU A 149 -4.49 -9.87 -2.43
N ALA A 150 -3.43 -10.55 -1.97
CA ALA A 150 -3.27 -10.90 -0.56
C ALA A 150 -3.23 -9.65 0.32
N ILE A 151 -2.42 -8.65 -0.04
CA ILE A 151 -2.29 -7.40 0.70
C ILE A 151 -3.62 -6.64 0.73
N SER A 152 -4.30 -6.50 -0.42
CA SER A 152 -5.55 -5.75 -0.51
C SER A 152 -6.69 -6.43 0.23
N VAL A 153 -6.84 -7.75 0.12
CA VAL A 153 -7.83 -8.51 0.87
C VAL A 153 -7.60 -8.34 2.36
N LEU A 154 -6.38 -8.58 2.87
CA LEU A 154 -6.10 -8.49 4.30
C LEU A 154 -6.32 -7.07 4.83
N SER A 155 -5.79 -6.07 4.13
CA SER A 155 -5.80 -4.68 4.57
C SER A 155 -7.18 -4.04 4.49
N LEU A 156 -7.92 -4.26 3.40
CA LEU A 156 -9.28 -3.70 3.24
C LEU A 156 -10.28 -4.42 4.13
N THR A 157 -10.21 -5.73 4.24
CA THR A 157 -11.07 -6.50 5.16
C THR A 157 -10.93 -5.98 6.59
N TRP A 158 -9.69 -5.80 7.04
CA TRP A 158 -9.39 -5.23 8.35
C TRP A 158 -9.79 -3.76 8.48
N GLY A 159 -9.54 -2.96 7.44
CA GLY A 159 -9.89 -1.55 7.39
C GLY A 159 -11.40 -1.34 7.49
N VAL A 160 -12.18 -2.00 6.62
CA VAL A 160 -13.65 -1.93 6.58
C VAL A 160 -14.22 -2.39 7.91
N LEU A 161 -13.70 -3.49 8.47
CA LEU A 161 -14.13 -3.95 9.79
C LEU A 161 -13.89 -2.90 10.88
N ARG A 162 -12.74 -2.22 10.85
CA ARG A 162 -12.44 -1.13 11.79
C ARG A 162 -13.30 0.12 11.60
N GLY A 163 -13.90 0.30 10.42
CA GLY A 163 -14.78 1.40 10.10
C GLY A 163 -16.27 1.10 10.27
N SER A 164 -16.66 -0.17 10.42
CA SER A 164 -18.06 -0.59 10.50
C SER A 164 -18.60 -0.59 11.93
N SER A 165 -19.93 -0.64 12.07
CA SER A 165 -20.59 -0.81 13.37
C SER A 165 -20.32 -2.19 13.99
N MET A 166 -20.01 -3.20 13.16
CA MET A 166 -19.61 -4.54 13.59
C MET A 166 -18.36 -4.55 14.46
N ARG A 167 -17.52 -3.50 14.37
CA ARG A 167 -16.36 -3.32 15.25
C ARG A 167 -16.76 -3.37 16.72
N ALA A 168 -17.83 -2.70 17.12
CA ALA A 168 -18.26 -2.64 18.51
C ALA A 168 -18.58 -4.05 19.02
N VAL A 169 -19.37 -4.81 18.25
CA VAL A 169 -19.73 -6.20 18.56
C VAL A 169 -18.50 -7.09 18.75
N ILE A 170 -17.51 -7.01 17.85
CA ILE A 170 -16.29 -7.84 17.93
C ILE A 170 -15.39 -7.40 19.08
N ILE A 171 -15.24 -6.08 19.26
CA ILE A 171 -14.36 -5.53 20.28
C ILE A 171 -14.93 -5.82 21.68
N ASP A 172 -16.25 -5.72 21.85
CA ASP A 172 -16.92 -6.00 23.12
C ASP A 172 -16.89 -7.49 23.49
N ALA A 173 -16.69 -8.38 22.52
CA ALA A 173 -16.40 -9.80 22.77
C ALA A 173 -14.98 -10.05 23.32
N ILE A 174 -14.06 -9.09 23.22
CA ILE A 174 -12.68 -9.24 23.69
C ILE A 174 -12.55 -8.68 25.12
N PRO A 175 -12.12 -9.51 26.10
CA PRO A 175 -11.82 -9.06 27.47
C PRO A 175 -10.88 -7.84 27.50
N SER A 176 -11.12 -6.92 28.43
CA SER A 176 -10.40 -5.65 28.54
C SER A 176 -8.90 -5.82 28.76
N ASP A 177 -8.50 -6.87 29.49
CA ASP A 177 -7.09 -7.12 29.82
C ASP A 177 -6.28 -7.48 28.56
N ILE A 178 -6.86 -8.32 27.71
CA ILE A 178 -6.27 -8.69 26.42
C ILE A 178 -6.15 -7.46 25.52
N ARG A 179 -7.14 -6.56 25.57
CA ARG A 179 -7.13 -5.32 24.75
C ARG A 179 -5.98 -4.38 25.16
N VAL A 180 -5.65 -4.29 26.44
CA VAL A 180 -4.52 -3.48 26.94
C VAL A 180 -3.19 -4.08 26.49
N VAL A 181 -3.01 -5.39 26.66
CA VAL A 181 -1.79 -6.10 26.25
C VAL A 181 -1.54 -5.96 24.75
N ILE A 182 -2.57 -6.17 23.92
CA ILE A 182 -2.45 -6.01 22.45
C ILE A 182 -2.05 -4.58 22.09
N ARG A 183 -2.66 -3.56 22.70
CA ARG A 183 -2.31 -2.16 22.42
C ARG A 183 -0.87 -1.84 22.82
N GLY A 184 -0.44 -2.31 23.99
CA GLY A 184 0.94 -2.16 24.44
C GLY A 184 1.93 -2.81 23.48
N ALA A 185 1.66 -4.06 23.07
CA ALA A 185 2.49 -4.78 22.12
C ALA A 185 2.56 -4.07 20.75
N VAL A 186 1.43 -3.60 20.22
CA VAL A 186 1.39 -2.87 18.94
C VAL A 186 2.18 -1.57 19.03
N ILE A 187 2.04 -0.81 20.11
CA ILE A 187 2.81 0.43 20.31
C ILE A 187 4.30 0.11 20.40
N GLY A 188 4.69 -0.89 21.19
CA GLY A 188 6.10 -1.28 21.34
C GLY A 188 6.73 -1.71 20.02
N ILE A 189 6.06 -2.58 19.25
CA ILE A 189 6.51 -3.00 17.93
C ILE A 189 6.62 -1.80 16.99
N ALA A 190 5.62 -0.92 16.96
CA ALA A 190 5.64 0.28 16.12
C ALA A 190 6.80 1.21 16.47
N THR A 191 7.06 1.43 17.76
CA THR A 191 8.21 2.22 18.24
C THR A 191 9.53 1.58 17.83
N MET A 192 9.66 0.26 17.97
CA MET A 192 10.89 -0.46 17.60
C MET A 192 11.18 -0.35 16.09
N ILE A 193 10.15 -0.52 15.25
CA ILE A 193 10.26 -0.35 13.79
C ILE A 193 10.61 1.10 13.44
N ALA A 194 9.96 2.08 14.07
CA ALA A 194 10.21 3.50 13.81
C ALA A 194 11.65 3.90 14.14
N ILE A 195 12.19 3.44 15.28
CA ILE A 195 13.57 3.69 15.66
C ILE A 195 14.53 3.01 14.67
N GLY A 196 14.28 1.75 14.31
CA GLY A 196 15.11 1.05 13.32
C GLY A 196 15.15 1.76 11.97
N ALA A 197 13.99 2.20 11.48
CA ALA A 197 13.88 2.97 10.24
C ALA A 197 14.65 4.30 10.33
N ALA A 198 14.50 5.05 11.42
CA ALA A 198 15.21 6.31 11.64
C ALA A 198 16.74 6.11 11.67
N LEU A 199 17.22 5.06 12.34
CA LEU A 199 18.64 4.73 12.40
C LEU A 199 19.20 4.36 11.02
N VAL A 200 18.47 3.56 10.24
CA VAL A 200 18.87 3.19 8.87
C VAL A 200 18.90 4.43 7.97
N SER A 201 17.87 5.28 8.01
CA SER A 201 17.84 6.53 7.24
C SER A 201 18.99 7.46 7.62
N LEU A 202 19.28 7.61 8.91
CA LEU A 202 20.40 8.41 9.39
C LEU A 202 21.74 7.82 8.92
N SER A 203 21.92 6.50 9.02
CA SER A 203 23.12 5.81 8.55
C SER A 203 23.36 6.02 7.05
N LEU A 204 22.30 5.93 6.24
CA LEU A 204 22.34 6.20 4.80
C LEU A 204 22.74 7.63 4.49
N ILE A 205 22.20 8.61 5.21
CA ILE A 205 22.55 10.03 5.02
C ILE A 205 24.04 10.26 5.36
N LEU A 206 24.52 9.67 6.46
CA LEU A 206 25.90 9.84 6.91
C LEU A 206 26.92 9.14 6.00
N HIS A 207 26.59 7.96 5.46
CA HIS A 207 27.52 7.14 4.65
C HIS A 207 27.27 7.24 3.13
N PHE A 208 26.42 8.19 2.70
CA PHE A 208 26.04 8.35 1.29
C PHE A 208 27.24 8.51 0.36
N GLY A 209 28.28 9.24 0.80
CA GLY A 209 29.52 9.44 0.03
C GLY A 209 30.42 8.21 -0.08
N GLU A 210 30.22 7.19 0.74
CA GLU A 210 30.96 5.93 0.67
C GLU A 210 30.32 4.94 -0.31
N VAL A 211 28.98 4.92 -0.36
CA VAL A 211 28.20 4.18 -1.36
C VAL A 211 28.53 4.63 -2.78
N ILE A 212 28.64 5.95 -2.99
CA ILE A 212 29.01 6.51 -4.30
C ILE A 212 30.44 6.10 -4.70
N ARG A 213 31.38 6.05 -3.75
CA ARG A 213 32.77 5.63 -4.02
C ARG A 213 32.87 4.16 -4.41
N ILE A 214 32.09 3.28 -3.77
CA ILE A 214 32.04 1.85 -4.13
C ILE A 214 31.45 1.68 -5.53
N GLN A 215 30.43 2.45 -5.88
CA GLN A 215 29.82 2.39 -7.21
C GLN A 215 30.77 2.91 -8.31
N GLN A 216 31.51 4.00 -8.04
CA GLN A 216 32.56 4.50 -8.95
C GLN A 216 33.73 3.54 -9.13
N PHE A 217 33.98 2.63 -8.18
CA PHE A 217 35.02 1.61 -8.28
C PHE A 217 34.56 0.39 -9.10
N LEU A 218 33.25 0.24 -9.32
CA LEU A 218 32.62 -0.89 -10.00
C LEU A 218 32.11 -0.54 -11.41
N ASP A 219 31.97 0.74 -11.74
CA ASP A 219 31.78 1.20 -13.13
C ASP A 219 33.16 1.22 -13.84
N PRO A 220 33.40 0.35 -14.85
CA PRO A 220 34.66 0.32 -15.61
C PRO A 220 34.85 1.51 -16.54
#